data_AF-A0A2N5Z6I8-F1
#
_entry.id   AF-A0A2N5Z6I8-F1
#
_cell.length_a   1.000
_cell.length_b   1.000
_cell.length_c   1.000
_cell.angle_alpha   90.00
_cell.angle_beta   90.00
_cell.angle_gamma   90.00
#
_symmetry.space_group_name_H-M   'P 1'
#
loop_
_entity.id
_entity.type
_entity.pdbx_description
1 polymer ?
#
loop_
_entity_poly.entity_id
_entity_poly.type
_entity_poly.pdbx_seq_one_letter_code
_entity_poly.pdbx_strand_id
1 'polypeptide(L)'
;MRLKKLVPLLIVFALSFQFALAQGGYEDLLYREVEVENPVYMPVIGIGTGLINYYGELKNDYDNILQGQPSYRFNVYQYLDNKHYWKANVNIIYGKLSGYERSYTDLTKNANFETEILTVGLNAEYSFGNIYKGERKIVPFISLGVEYLASFTAKTDIENEDGMLYQYLPDGTIRVGDEIVTRDNEFETNLKSVNPYGNDGYDASSYAAVLDAGFDFKISNRVALRIASSLHYTFTDDLYGISSKNTTGRIGDSSDDMFSFTYVSFNIDLFSSPKTITQELLFAEVEFDPVAYSDSDRDRILDLIDDCPDTPRGVPVDSVGCAKDGDNDGVPDYLDKEQFTDKGVIVDEFGAALSANKIREGLFQDLAAVDRDEVYMVPVGLGWSKYSEMTTVEIPEKYKKLDKDKDDYISFDELLDAINGFFDFDSEFTTEDIYDLNGFFFAQ
;
A
#
# COMPACT_ATOMS: atom_id res chain seq x y z
N MET A 1 -38.69 10.00 4.51
CA MET A 1 -38.70 9.22 3.24
C MET A 1 -37.88 9.95 2.18
N ARG A 2 -36.57 9.71 2.11
CA ARG A 2 -35.66 10.08 0.98
C ARG A 2 -34.25 9.54 1.28
N LEU A 3 -34.14 8.22 1.41
CA LEU A 3 -32.88 7.49 1.64
C LEU A 3 -32.70 6.40 0.56
N LYS A 4 -33.01 6.71 -0.71
CA LYS A 4 -33.04 5.72 -1.81
C LYS A 4 -32.39 6.20 -3.11
N LYS A 5 -31.38 7.08 -3.06
CA LYS A 5 -30.66 7.55 -4.27
C LYS A 5 -29.13 7.52 -4.17
N LEU A 6 -28.57 6.58 -3.41
CA LEU A 6 -27.11 6.37 -3.31
C LEU A 6 -26.65 4.96 -3.71
N VAL A 7 -27.53 4.13 -4.28
CA VAL A 7 -27.24 2.74 -4.63
C VAL A 7 -26.57 2.53 -6.01
N PRO A 8 -26.70 3.39 -7.04
CA PRO A 8 -26.08 3.07 -8.34
C PRO A 8 -24.61 3.49 -8.47
N LEU A 9 -24.05 4.27 -7.53
CA LEU A 9 -22.64 4.70 -7.58
C LEU A 9 -21.67 3.64 -7.02
N LEU A 10 -22.17 2.76 -6.14
CA LEU A 10 -21.38 1.73 -5.45
C LEU A 10 -21.09 0.51 -6.33
N ILE A 11 -21.86 0.32 -7.41
CA ILE A 11 -21.71 -0.83 -8.33
C ILE A 11 -20.70 -0.51 -9.44
N VAL A 12 -20.55 0.77 -9.84
CA VAL A 12 -19.57 1.17 -10.86
C VAL A 12 -18.15 1.27 -10.28
N PHE A 13 -18.00 1.56 -8.98
CA PHE A 13 -16.69 1.57 -8.30
C PHE A 13 -16.21 0.17 -7.89
N ALA A 14 -17.11 -0.81 -7.82
CA ALA A 14 -16.77 -2.21 -7.56
C ALA A 14 -16.29 -2.96 -8.82
N LEU A 15 -16.68 -2.52 -10.02
CA LEU A 15 -16.28 -3.17 -11.28
C LEU A 15 -14.92 -2.69 -11.84
N SER A 16 -14.37 -1.58 -11.36
CA SER A 16 -13.01 -1.13 -11.74
C SER A 16 -11.90 -1.73 -10.87
N PHE A 17 -12.23 -2.57 -9.88
CA PHE A 17 -11.29 -3.15 -8.91
C PHE A 17 -10.86 -4.60 -9.23
N GLN A 18 -11.19 -5.12 -10.43
CA GLN A 18 -10.85 -6.51 -10.80
C GLN A 18 -9.77 -6.65 -11.90
N PHE A 19 -9.11 -5.57 -12.32
CA PHE A 19 -7.93 -5.66 -13.19
C PHE A 19 -6.65 -5.26 -12.44
N ALA A 20 -6.25 -6.09 -11.50
CA ALA A 20 -4.87 -6.16 -10.99
C ALA A 20 -4.69 -7.46 -10.18
N LEU A 21 -5.03 -8.61 -10.79
CA LEU A 21 -4.65 -9.91 -10.24
C LEU A 21 -3.51 -10.46 -11.09
N ALA A 22 -2.34 -10.48 -10.44
CA ALA A 22 -1.24 -11.42 -10.63
C ALA A 22 -0.82 -11.71 -12.08
N GLN A 23 0.12 -10.92 -12.58
CA GLN A 23 1.18 -11.43 -13.46
C GLN A 23 2.51 -11.20 -12.76
N GLY A 24 2.75 -11.95 -11.69
CA GLY A 24 4.08 -12.09 -11.12
C GLY A 24 4.82 -13.17 -11.90
N GLY A 25 5.75 -12.76 -12.77
CA GLY A 25 6.67 -13.69 -13.43
C GLY A 25 7.83 -14.07 -12.51
N TYR A 26 8.82 -14.80 -13.05
CA TYR A 26 10.07 -15.12 -12.34
C TYR A 26 10.80 -13.87 -11.80
N GLU A 27 10.51 -12.68 -12.33
CA GLU A 27 11.05 -11.41 -11.81
C GLU A 27 10.62 -11.11 -10.37
N ASP A 28 9.42 -11.50 -9.93
CA ASP A 28 8.97 -11.29 -8.53
C ASP A 28 9.74 -12.17 -7.53
N LEU A 29 10.41 -13.24 -8.00
CA LEU A 29 11.31 -14.06 -7.19
C LEU A 29 12.70 -13.43 -7.03
N LEU A 30 13.03 -12.42 -7.83
CA LEU A 30 14.33 -11.74 -7.78
C LEU A 30 14.31 -10.51 -6.88
N TYR A 31 13.15 -10.08 -6.37
CA TYR A 31 13.06 -8.89 -5.52
C TYR A 31 12.39 -9.22 -4.19
N ARG A 32 13.05 -8.83 -3.10
CA ARG A 32 12.49 -8.89 -1.75
C ARG A 32 12.35 -7.49 -1.19
N GLU A 33 11.14 -7.13 -0.77
CA GLU A 33 10.96 -5.94 0.05
C GLU A 33 11.48 -6.21 1.47
N VAL A 34 12.50 -5.44 1.87
CA VAL A 34 13.08 -5.51 3.20
C VAL A 34 12.83 -4.19 3.92
N GLU A 35 12.42 -4.25 5.18
CA GLU A 35 12.27 -3.06 6.02
C GLU A 35 13.65 -2.44 6.30
N VAL A 36 13.73 -1.11 6.20
CA VAL A 36 14.97 -0.38 6.48
C VAL A 36 15.20 -0.33 7.99
N GLU A 37 16.35 -0.84 8.46
CA GLU A 37 16.77 -0.65 9.85
C GLU A 37 17.20 0.81 10.09
N ASN A 38 16.55 1.49 11.04
CA ASN A 38 16.80 2.88 11.44
C ASN A 38 16.70 3.93 10.30
N PRO A 39 15.52 4.09 9.69
CA PRO A 39 15.29 5.12 8.68
C PRO A 39 15.52 6.53 9.25
N VAL A 40 16.12 7.42 8.44
CA VAL A 40 16.26 8.84 8.78
C VAL A 40 14.97 9.54 8.36
N TYR A 41 14.24 10.07 9.34
CA TYR A 41 13.02 10.83 9.11
C TYR A 41 13.34 12.32 8.98
N MET A 42 12.97 12.91 7.85
CA MET A 42 13.06 14.34 7.58
C MET A 42 11.72 15.02 7.90
N PRO A 43 11.71 16.33 8.19
CA PRO A 43 10.48 17.05 8.46
C PRO A 43 9.58 17.08 7.22
N VAL A 44 8.30 16.79 7.43
CA VAL A 44 7.27 16.90 6.40
C VAL A 44 6.67 18.30 6.45
N ILE A 45 6.62 18.97 5.29
CA ILE A 45 6.03 20.30 5.17
C ILE A 45 4.64 20.19 4.58
N GLY A 46 3.70 20.90 5.18
CA GLY A 46 2.32 21.02 4.72
C GLY A 46 1.95 22.47 4.42
N ILE A 47 1.27 22.68 3.30
CA ILE A 47 0.61 23.94 2.97
C ILE A 47 -0.87 23.65 2.75
N GLY A 48 -1.74 24.38 3.42
CA GLY A 48 -3.17 24.19 3.36
C GLY A 48 -3.95 25.48 3.25
N THR A 49 -5.18 25.33 2.80
CA THR A 49 -6.19 26.38 2.71
C THR A 49 -7.50 25.83 3.22
N GLY A 50 -8.34 26.68 3.76
CA GLY A 50 -9.58 26.26 4.38
C GLY A 50 -10.48 27.43 4.73
N LEU A 51 -11.49 27.13 5.52
CA LEU A 51 -12.52 28.06 5.93
C LEU A 51 -12.57 28.09 7.46
N ILE A 52 -12.49 29.29 8.02
CA ILE A 52 -12.64 29.51 9.45
C ILE A 52 -14.07 29.96 9.75
N ASN A 53 -14.67 29.35 10.78
CA ASN A 53 -15.98 29.73 11.29
C ASN A 53 -15.86 30.14 12.77
N TYR A 54 -16.36 31.32 13.10
CA TYR A 54 -16.34 31.91 14.43
C TYR A 54 -17.51 31.40 15.29
N TYR A 55 -17.26 31.16 16.57
CA TYR A 55 -18.26 30.82 17.57
C TYR A 55 -18.10 31.69 18.81
N GLY A 56 -19.04 32.60 18.99
CA GLY A 56 -19.15 33.45 20.17
C GLY A 56 -20.52 34.13 20.18
N GLU A 57 -20.61 35.31 20.78
CA GLU A 57 -21.89 36.03 20.88
C GLU A 57 -22.42 36.52 19.53
N LEU A 58 -21.54 37.11 18.73
CA LEU A 58 -21.88 37.59 17.40
C LEU A 58 -22.04 36.41 16.47
N LYS A 59 -23.13 36.42 15.72
CA LYS A 59 -23.47 35.33 14.81
C LYS A 59 -22.77 35.51 13.48
N ASN A 60 -22.72 34.44 12.71
CA ASN A 60 -22.46 34.50 11.30
C ASN A 60 -23.53 33.69 10.56
N ASP A 61 -23.57 33.86 9.24
CA ASP A 61 -24.50 33.11 8.39
C ASP A 61 -23.98 31.70 8.06
N TYR A 62 -22.88 31.28 8.68
CA TYR A 62 -22.22 30.01 8.38
C TYR A 62 -22.83 28.89 9.22
N ASP A 63 -23.90 28.30 8.70
CA ASP A 63 -24.63 27.21 9.35
C ASP A 63 -23.89 25.86 9.36
N ASN A 64 -22.75 25.75 8.66
CA ASN A 64 -21.99 24.51 8.56
C ASN A 64 -20.48 24.73 8.50
N ILE A 65 -19.74 23.65 8.77
CA ILE A 65 -18.27 23.63 8.80
C ILE A 65 -17.61 23.79 7.41
N LEU A 66 -18.39 23.82 6.33
CA LEU A 66 -17.94 24.01 4.95
C LEU A 66 -18.14 25.44 4.46
N GLN A 67 -18.59 26.34 5.34
CA GLN A 67 -18.76 27.76 5.08
C GLN A 67 -17.97 28.54 6.14
N GLY A 68 -17.33 29.62 5.71
CA GLY A 68 -16.45 30.40 6.57
C GLY A 68 -15.59 31.37 5.77
N GLN A 69 -14.70 32.04 6.49
CA GLN A 69 -13.74 32.97 5.92
C GLN A 69 -12.50 32.23 5.40
N PRO A 70 -12.02 32.54 4.18
CA PRO A 70 -10.86 31.88 3.61
C PRO A 70 -9.61 32.13 4.44
N SER A 71 -8.89 31.05 4.75
CA SER A 71 -7.72 31.08 5.63
C SER A 71 -6.67 30.09 5.17
N TYR A 72 -5.44 30.30 5.63
CA TYR A 72 -4.26 29.55 5.21
C TYR A 72 -3.60 28.89 6.41
N ARG A 73 -3.03 27.70 6.18
CA ARG A 73 -2.27 26.96 7.18
C ARG A 73 -0.95 26.51 6.60
N PHE A 74 0.10 26.70 7.38
CA PHE A 74 1.40 26.11 7.15
C PHE A 74 1.67 25.15 8.30
N ASN A 75 2.25 24.00 8.02
CA ASN A 75 2.65 23.07 9.08
C ASN A 75 3.96 22.37 8.77
N VAL A 76 4.70 22.04 9.81
CA VAL A 76 5.87 21.18 9.75
C VAL A 76 5.69 20.10 10.81
N TYR A 77 5.75 18.85 10.41
CA TYR A 77 5.65 17.75 11.36
C TYR A 77 6.76 16.71 11.18
N GLN A 78 7.06 16.05 12.29
CA GLN A 78 8.07 15.00 12.38
C GLN A 78 7.45 13.77 13.03
N TYR A 79 7.76 12.58 12.51
CA TYR A 79 7.39 11.33 13.14
C TYR A 79 8.25 11.07 14.39
N LEU A 80 7.60 10.69 15.49
CA LEU A 80 8.25 10.40 16.77
C LEU A 80 8.53 8.90 16.96
N ASP A 81 7.94 8.05 16.11
CA ASP A 81 8.05 6.60 16.18
C ASP A 81 8.29 5.96 14.82
N ASN A 82 8.97 4.81 14.80
CA ASN A 82 9.28 4.10 13.56
C ASN A 82 8.02 3.61 12.82
N LYS A 83 6.93 3.35 13.55
CA LYS A 83 5.66 2.88 12.96
C LYS A 83 4.82 4.02 12.37
N HIS A 84 5.24 5.28 12.56
CA HIS A 84 4.57 6.49 12.09
C HIS A 84 3.15 6.65 12.64
N TYR A 85 2.95 6.31 13.91
CA TYR A 85 1.69 6.55 14.62
C TYR A 85 1.68 7.91 15.32
N TRP A 86 2.83 8.38 15.79
CA TRP A 86 2.93 9.63 16.55
C TRP A 86 3.68 10.67 15.74
N LYS A 87 3.14 11.88 15.68
CA LYS A 87 3.79 13.03 15.06
C LYS A 87 3.79 14.22 16.02
N ALA A 88 4.90 14.95 16.06
CA ALA A 88 4.94 16.30 16.60
C ALA A 88 4.73 17.28 15.43
N ASN A 89 3.76 18.17 15.54
CA ASN A 89 3.37 19.10 14.49
C ASN A 89 3.47 20.53 15.02
N VAL A 90 4.20 21.38 14.31
CA VAL A 90 4.17 22.83 14.50
C VAL A 90 3.36 23.42 13.35
N ASN A 91 2.33 24.19 13.67
CA ASN A 91 1.47 24.81 12.67
C ASN A 91 1.42 26.33 12.83
N ILE A 92 1.10 27.01 11.73
CA ILE A 92 0.84 28.44 11.68
C ILE A 92 -0.46 28.62 10.91
N ILE A 93 -1.43 29.32 11.49
CA ILE A 93 -2.69 29.65 10.82
C ILE A 93 -2.75 31.16 10.65
N TYR A 94 -3.07 31.59 9.44
CA TYR A 94 -3.33 32.99 9.12
C TYR A 94 -4.69 33.08 8.44
N GLY A 95 -5.57 33.92 8.98
CA GLY A 95 -6.95 33.96 8.55
C GLY A 95 -7.71 35.16 9.08
N LYS A 96 -8.98 35.20 8.70
CA LYS A 96 -9.93 36.21 9.17
C LYS A 96 -11.10 35.54 9.86
N LEU A 97 -11.62 36.20 10.88
CA LEU A 97 -12.84 35.86 11.58
C LEU A 97 -13.83 36.98 11.35
N SER A 98 -15.10 36.66 11.21
CA SER A 98 -16.13 37.67 11.04
C SER A 98 -17.41 37.25 11.72
N GLY A 99 -18.16 38.22 12.21
CA GLY A 99 -19.50 38.03 12.74
C GLY A 99 -20.24 39.34 12.82
N TYR A 100 -21.55 39.24 12.98
CA TYR A 100 -22.43 40.38 13.10
C TYR A 100 -23.65 40.05 13.96
N GLU A 101 -24.28 41.11 14.47
CA GLU A 101 -25.59 41.05 15.09
C GLU A 101 -26.41 42.24 14.62
N ARG A 102 -27.65 41.96 14.24
CA ARG A 102 -28.63 42.98 13.87
C ARG A 102 -29.84 42.87 14.79
N SER A 103 -30.18 43.97 15.44
CA SER A 103 -31.32 44.12 16.35
C SER A 103 -32.11 45.37 16.01
N TYR A 104 -33.42 45.19 15.84
CA TYR A 104 -34.38 46.26 15.54
C TYR A 104 -35.03 46.84 16.81
N THR A 105 -34.98 46.10 17.93
CA THR A 105 -35.57 46.51 19.21
C THR A 105 -34.55 47.20 20.12
N ASP A 106 -33.32 46.69 20.10
CA ASP A 106 -32.21 47.22 20.88
C ASP A 106 -31.08 47.64 19.93
N LEU A 107 -31.02 48.94 19.63
CA LEU A 107 -30.13 49.47 18.61
C LEU A 107 -28.66 49.40 18.99
N THR A 108 -28.34 49.33 20.30
CA THR A 108 -26.95 49.27 20.78
C THR A 108 -26.31 47.90 20.55
N LYS A 109 -27.11 46.89 20.18
CA LYS A 109 -26.61 45.55 19.84
C LYS A 109 -26.15 45.42 18.38
N ASN A 110 -26.45 46.41 17.54
CA ASN A 110 -25.99 46.40 16.15
C ASN A 110 -24.48 46.56 16.11
N ALA A 111 -23.79 45.46 15.81
CA ALA A 111 -22.34 45.40 15.76
C ALA A 111 -21.92 44.35 14.75
N ASN A 112 -20.75 44.54 14.17
CA ASN A 112 -20.07 43.55 13.38
C ASN A 112 -18.57 43.74 13.54
N PHE A 113 -17.83 42.72 13.13
CA PHE A 113 -16.39 42.76 13.21
C PHE A 113 -15.77 41.89 12.12
N GLU A 114 -14.53 42.24 11.81
CA GLU A 114 -13.58 41.38 11.13
C GLU A 114 -12.28 41.38 11.93
N THR A 115 -11.84 40.20 12.38
CA THR A 115 -10.59 40.04 13.11
C THR A 115 -9.60 39.25 12.27
N GLU A 116 -8.45 39.85 11.98
CA GLU A 116 -7.30 39.16 11.38
C GLU A 116 -6.56 38.41 12.48
N ILE A 117 -6.34 37.12 12.30
CA ILE A 117 -5.64 36.25 13.25
C ILE A 117 -4.36 35.69 12.67
N LEU A 118 -3.32 35.62 13.50
CA LEU A 118 -2.10 34.87 13.26
C LEU A 118 -1.81 34.00 14.48
N THR A 119 -1.73 32.70 14.26
CA THR A 119 -1.51 31.73 15.34
C THR A 119 -0.28 30.88 15.09
N VAL A 120 0.32 30.38 16.17
CA VAL A 120 1.40 29.39 16.14
C VAL A 120 1.05 28.26 17.10
N GLY A 121 0.82 27.07 16.55
CA GLY A 121 0.41 25.89 17.30
C GLY A 121 1.51 24.85 17.43
N LEU A 122 1.51 24.14 18.56
CA LEU A 122 2.24 22.89 18.77
C LEU A 122 1.23 21.79 19.09
N ASN A 123 1.21 20.74 18.28
CA ASN A 123 0.29 19.62 18.43
C ASN A 123 1.01 18.27 18.50
N ALA A 124 0.47 17.37 19.31
CA ALA A 124 0.76 15.96 19.27
C ALA A 124 -0.35 15.25 18.49
N GLU A 125 0.02 14.57 17.41
CA GLU A 125 -0.90 13.89 16.52
C GLU A 125 -0.73 12.37 16.61
N TYR A 126 -1.86 11.67 16.70
CA TYR A 126 -1.95 10.23 16.60
C TYR A 126 -2.65 9.81 15.30
N SER A 127 -1.94 9.08 14.46
CA SER A 127 -2.42 8.52 13.20
C SER A 127 -2.85 7.07 13.38
N PHE A 128 -4.12 6.78 13.12
CA PHE A 128 -4.74 5.45 13.25
C PHE A 128 -4.40 4.53 12.06
N GLY A 129 -3.10 4.37 11.78
CA GLY A 129 -2.66 3.48 10.71
C GLY A 129 -2.97 2.00 11.00
N ASN A 130 -3.12 1.62 12.25
CA ASN A 130 -3.36 0.24 12.68
C ASN A 130 -4.74 -0.35 12.33
N ILE A 131 -5.69 0.46 11.85
CA ILE A 131 -7.06 0.02 11.59
C ILE A 131 -7.15 -0.96 10.40
N TYR A 132 -6.26 -0.83 9.41
CA TYR A 132 -6.30 -1.61 8.17
C TYR A 132 -5.05 -2.48 7.99
N LYS A 133 -5.22 -3.70 7.46
CA LYS A 133 -4.13 -4.60 7.03
C LYS A 133 -3.71 -4.25 5.59
N GLY A 134 -2.41 -4.16 5.32
CA GLY A 134 -1.87 -3.82 3.99
C GLY A 134 -1.51 -2.33 3.81
N GLU A 135 -1.31 -1.91 2.55
CA GLU A 135 -0.98 -0.52 2.21
C GLU A 135 -2.12 0.45 2.52
N ARG A 136 -1.80 1.49 3.30
CA ARG A 136 -2.79 2.38 3.90
C ARG A 136 -2.96 3.64 3.06
N LYS A 137 -3.94 3.65 2.16
CA LYS A 137 -4.25 4.83 1.32
C LYS A 137 -4.99 5.93 2.06
N ILE A 138 -5.78 5.58 3.09
CA ILE A 138 -6.53 6.52 3.92
C ILE A 138 -6.18 6.26 5.38
N VAL A 139 -5.71 7.28 6.08
CA VAL A 139 -5.30 7.18 7.49
C VAL A 139 -6.06 8.22 8.29
N PRO A 140 -7.01 7.83 9.15
CA PRO A 140 -7.61 8.77 10.09
C PRO A 140 -6.58 9.22 11.11
N PHE A 141 -6.71 10.46 11.59
CA PHE A 141 -5.87 10.97 12.67
C PHE A 141 -6.69 11.84 13.63
N ILE A 142 -6.17 11.95 14.85
CA ILE A 142 -6.59 12.92 15.85
C ILE A 142 -5.36 13.63 16.38
N SER A 143 -5.50 14.90 16.73
CA SER A 143 -4.40 15.74 17.19
C SER A 143 -4.91 16.65 18.31
N LEU A 144 -4.09 16.78 19.34
CA LEU A 144 -4.35 17.67 20.47
C LEU A 144 -3.14 18.58 20.64
N GLY A 145 -3.36 19.86 20.86
CA GLY A 145 -2.26 20.79 21.06
C GLY A 145 -2.63 22.08 21.75
N VAL A 146 -1.61 22.91 21.86
CA VAL A 146 -1.71 24.28 22.38
C VAL A 146 -1.32 25.23 21.27
N GLU A 147 -1.91 26.41 21.28
CA GLU A 147 -1.70 27.42 20.27
C GLU A 147 -1.53 28.77 20.93
N TYR A 148 -0.61 29.57 20.38
CA TYR A 148 -0.41 30.95 20.75
C TYR A 148 -0.99 31.82 19.65
N LEU A 149 -1.99 32.62 20.00
CA LEU A 149 -2.55 33.66 19.14
C LEU A 149 -1.57 34.83 19.21
N ALA A 150 -0.67 34.90 18.23
CA ALA A 150 0.42 35.88 18.20
C ALA A 150 -0.08 37.30 17.93
N SER A 151 -1.14 37.42 17.14
CA SER A 151 -1.81 38.68 16.88
C SER A 151 -3.27 38.42 16.53
N PHE A 152 -4.18 39.15 17.16
CA PHE A 152 -5.54 39.31 16.67
C PHE A 152 -5.95 40.78 16.75
N THR A 153 -6.40 41.34 15.63
CA THR A 153 -6.82 42.74 15.53
C THR A 153 -8.24 42.84 15.03
N ALA A 154 -9.17 43.16 15.92
CA ALA A 154 -10.57 43.35 15.57
C ALA A 154 -10.80 44.73 14.93
N LYS A 155 -11.42 44.73 13.75
CA LYS A 155 -11.83 45.91 13.00
C LYS A 155 -13.34 45.93 12.82
N THR A 156 -13.92 47.11 12.69
CA THR A 156 -15.34 47.36 12.42
C THR A 156 -15.46 48.38 11.28
N ASP A 157 -16.59 48.38 10.59
CA ASP A 157 -17.01 49.34 9.55
C ASP A 157 -18.08 50.28 10.12
N ILE A 158 -17.77 50.97 11.22
CA ILE A 158 -18.73 51.88 11.88
C ILE A 158 -18.84 53.23 11.17
N GLU A 159 -17.83 53.58 10.36
CA GLU A 159 -17.73 54.78 9.55
C GLU A 159 -17.86 54.41 8.06
N ASN A 160 -18.32 55.37 7.25
CA ASN A 160 -18.29 55.28 5.79
C ASN A 160 -17.00 55.88 5.21
N GLU A 161 -16.79 55.80 3.89
CA GLU A 161 -15.63 56.38 3.16
C GLU A 161 -15.33 57.87 3.49
N ASP A 162 -16.35 58.65 3.91
CA ASP A 162 -16.22 60.06 4.30
C ASP A 162 -15.92 60.28 5.80
N GLY A 163 -15.76 59.22 6.59
CA GLY A 163 -15.55 59.25 8.06
C GLY A 163 -16.83 59.54 8.87
N MET A 164 -18.00 59.35 8.27
CA MET A 164 -19.30 59.58 8.92
C MET A 164 -19.86 58.28 9.49
N LEU A 165 -20.35 58.33 10.73
CA LEU A 165 -20.87 57.17 11.45
C LEU A 165 -22.18 56.65 10.87
N TYR A 166 -22.28 55.33 10.70
CA TYR A 166 -23.53 54.65 10.40
C TYR A 166 -24.48 54.69 11.61
N GLN A 167 -25.69 55.20 11.40
CA GLN A 167 -26.73 55.27 12.41
C GLN A 167 -27.81 54.23 12.14
N TYR A 168 -28.06 53.40 13.15
CA TYR A 168 -29.13 52.42 13.14
C TYR A 168 -30.41 53.02 13.71
N LEU A 169 -31.50 52.94 12.96
CA LEU A 169 -32.81 53.44 13.39
C LEU A 169 -33.80 52.30 13.69
N PRO A 170 -34.82 52.53 14.55
CA PRO A 170 -35.83 51.52 14.89
C PRO A 170 -36.69 51.07 13.70
N ASP A 171 -36.75 51.87 12.63
CA ASP A 171 -37.42 51.52 11.37
C ASP A 171 -36.64 50.47 10.55
N GLY A 172 -35.46 50.07 11.02
CA GLY A 172 -34.59 49.08 10.39
C GLY A 172 -33.66 49.66 9.33
N THR A 173 -33.76 50.96 9.04
CA THR A 173 -32.86 51.64 8.10
C THR A 173 -31.50 51.90 8.74
N ILE A 174 -30.47 51.95 7.88
CA ILE A 174 -29.13 52.44 8.22
C ILE A 174 -28.99 53.78 7.52
N ARG A 175 -28.57 54.81 8.26
CA ARG A 175 -28.46 56.17 7.72
C ARG A 175 -27.13 56.81 8.04
N VAL A 176 -26.68 57.68 7.15
CA VAL A 176 -25.60 58.63 7.40
C VAL A 176 -26.21 60.02 7.28
N GLY A 177 -26.31 60.73 8.41
CA GLY A 177 -27.17 61.90 8.50
C GLY A 177 -28.63 61.55 8.24
N ASP A 178 -29.24 62.18 7.23
CA ASP A 178 -30.65 61.95 6.84
C ASP A 178 -30.82 60.93 5.70
N GLU A 179 -29.72 60.51 5.04
CA GLU A 179 -29.77 59.64 3.88
C GLU A 179 -29.76 58.17 4.27
N ILE A 180 -30.62 57.36 3.62
CA ILE A 180 -30.63 55.91 3.79
C ILE A 180 -29.50 55.32 2.94
N VAL A 181 -28.59 54.62 3.61
CA VAL A 181 -27.40 54.04 2.99
C VAL A 181 -27.31 52.55 3.28
N THR A 182 -26.56 51.85 2.43
CA THR A 182 -26.08 50.49 2.71
C THR A 182 -24.65 50.56 3.18
N ARG A 183 -24.24 49.63 4.06
CA ARG A 183 -22.85 49.52 4.48
C ARG A 183 -21.98 49.13 3.30
N ASP A 184 -20.78 49.69 3.23
CA ASP A 184 -19.73 49.29 2.30
C ASP A 184 -19.11 47.93 2.68
N ASN A 185 -19.16 47.57 3.96
CA ASN A 185 -18.51 46.39 4.56
C ASN A 185 -16.98 46.45 4.46
N GLU A 186 -16.42 47.66 4.48
CA GLU A 186 -14.97 47.87 4.56
C GLU A 186 -14.56 48.08 6.02
N PHE A 187 -13.93 47.05 6.62
CA PHE A 187 -13.55 47.04 8.03
C PHE A 187 -12.27 47.85 8.29
N GLU A 188 -12.37 49.18 8.26
CA GLU A 188 -11.25 50.11 8.40
C GLU A 188 -10.96 50.55 9.84
N THR A 189 -12.01 50.61 10.68
CA THR A 189 -11.90 51.14 12.04
C THR A 189 -11.33 50.09 12.98
N ASN A 190 -10.12 50.30 13.50
CA ASN A 190 -9.52 49.42 14.50
C ASN A 190 -10.14 49.66 15.89
N LEU A 191 -10.78 48.61 16.44
CA LEU A 191 -11.48 48.69 17.73
C LEU A 191 -10.52 48.97 18.89
N LYS A 192 -9.26 48.52 18.80
CA LYS A 192 -8.24 48.78 19.83
C LYS A 192 -7.84 50.25 19.87
N SER A 193 -7.75 50.92 18.73
CA SER A 193 -7.30 52.33 18.68
C SER A 193 -8.42 53.31 19.02
N VAL A 194 -9.64 53.05 18.55
CA VAL A 194 -10.79 53.92 18.82
C VAL A 194 -11.33 53.68 20.23
N ASN A 195 -11.18 52.45 20.74
CA ASN A 195 -11.68 52.02 22.05
C ASN A 195 -13.12 52.50 22.35
N PRO A 196 -14.09 52.23 21.45
CA PRO A 196 -15.45 52.74 21.60
C PRO A 196 -16.16 52.18 22.85
N TYR A 197 -15.68 51.06 23.38
CA TYR A 197 -16.27 50.36 24.52
C TYR A 197 -15.51 50.54 25.85
N GLY A 198 -14.47 51.37 25.87
CA GLY A 198 -13.72 51.70 27.08
C GLY A 198 -12.99 50.50 27.71
N ASN A 199 -12.53 49.56 26.88
CA ASN A 199 -11.68 48.44 27.27
C ASN A 199 -10.21 48.82 27.05
N ASP A 200 -9.65 49.56 28.01
CA ASP A 200 -8.24 49.99 28.01
C ASP A 200 -7.25 48.81 28.12
N GLY A 201 -7.73 47.59 28.35
CA GLY A 201 -6.95 46.36 28.57
C GLY A 201 -7.01 45.34 27.43
N TYR A 202 -7.37 45.74 26.21
CA TYR A 202 -7.42 44.85 25.05
C TYR A 202 -6.02 44.28 24.69
N ASP A 203 -5.76 43.05 25.12
CA ASP A 203 -4.57 42.29 24.77
C ASP A 203 -4.78 41.63 23.40
N ALA A 204 -3.92 41.93 22.42
CA ALA A 204 -4.03 41.42 21.06
C ALA A 204 -3.35 40.05 20.89
N SER A 205 -3.16 39.31 21.99
CA SER A 205 -2.57 37.99 22.00
C SER A 205 -3.20 37.14 23.11
N SER A 206 -3.26 35.83 22.89
CA SER A 206 -3.82 34.88 23.85
C SER A 206 -3.28 33.48 23.57
N TYR A 207 -3.77 32.50 24.34
CA TYR A 207 -3.51 31.08 24.11
C TYR A 207 -4.81 30.38 23.73
N ALA A 208 -4.70 29.24 23.06
CA ALA A 208 -5.82 28.37 22.75
C ALA A 208 -5.46 26.90 22.95
N ALA A 209 -6.48 26.10 23.28
CA ALA A 209 -6.42 24.66 23.18
C ALA A 209 -7.00 24.23 21.83
N VAL A 210 -6.29 23.34 21.13
CA VAL A 210 -6.67 22.90 19.78
C VAL A 210 -6.92 21.41 19.76
N LEU A 211 -8.08 21.04 19.25
CA LEU A 211 -8.43 19.66 18.91
C LEU A 211 -8.60 19.58 17.39
N ASP A 212 -7.87 18.69 16.73
CA ASP A 212 -7.83 18.56 15.28
C ASP A 212 -8.12 17.11 14.90
N ALA A 213 -8.99 16.88 13.93
CA ALA A 213 -9.37 15.53 13.50
C ALA A 213 -9.60 15.49 11.99
N GLY A 214 -9.17 14.41 11.34
CA GLY A 214 -9.30 14.29 9.90
C GLY A 214 -8.74 13.01 9.31
N PHE A 215 -8.50 13.06 8.00
CA PHE A 215 -7.98 11.96 7.21
C PHE A 215 -6.80 12.41 6.36
N ASP A 216 -5.73 11.61 6.38
CA ASP A 216 -4.61 11.69 5.45
C ASP A 216 -4.82 10.69 4.31
N PHE A 217 -4.94 11.21 3.09
CA PHE A 217 -4.98 10.44 1.85
C PHE A 217 -3.57 10.36 1.27
N LYS A 218 -2.96 9.18 1.31
CA LYS A 218 -1.64 8.95 0.72
C LYS A 218 -1.77 8.84 -0.79
N ILE A 219 -1.23 9.83 -1.51
CA ILE A 219 -1.16 9.84 -2.98
C ILE A 219 0.08 9.07 -3.43
N SER A 220 1.20 9.24 -2.73
CA SER A 220 2.44 8.49 -2.94
C SER A 220 3.16 8.25 -1.61
N ASN A 221 4.32 7.61 -1.65
CA ASN A 221 5.16 7.42 -0.47
C ASN A 221 5.64 8.73 0.17
N ARG A 222 5.59 9.86 -0.57
CA ARG A 222 6.08 11.17 -0.11
C ARG A 222 5.02 12.26 -0.10
N VAL A 223 3.87 12.01 -0.71
CA VAL A 223 2.83 13.02 -0.90
C VAL A 223 1.54 12.54 -0.28
N ALA A 224 0.98 13.36 0.61
CA ALA A 224 -0.32 13.13 1.22
C ALA A 224 -1.21 14.37 1.10
N LEU A 225 -2.47 14.15 0.78
CA LEU A 225 -3.52 15.15 0.88
C LEU A 225 -4.25 14.95 2.21
N ARG A 226 -4.33 15.99 3.03
CA ARG A 226 -5.05 15.97 4.30
C ARG A 226 -6.35 16.72 4.16
N ILE A 227 -7.41 16.19 4.74
CA ILE A 227 -8.69 16.89 4.94
C ILE A 227 -9.03 16.77 6.41
N ALA A 228 -9.21 17.90 7.09
CA ALA A 228 -9.40 17.91 8.53
C ALA A 228 -10.22 19.12 8.99
N SER A 229 -10.74 19.03 10.20
CA SER A 229 -11.44 20.10 10.90
C SER A 229 -10.86 20.22 12.29
N SER A 230 -10.41 21.42 12.63
CA SER A 230 -9.90 21.75 13.95
C SER A 230 -10.86 22.67 14.69
N LEU A 231 -10.93 22.49 16.00
CA LEU A 231 -11.66 23.32 16.95
C LEU A 231 -10.64 24.00 17.87
N HIS A 232 -10.72 25.32 17.94
CA HIS A 232 -9.80 26.17 18.68
C HIS A 232 -10.59 26.86 19.79
N TYR A 233 -10.37 26.42 21.03
CA TYR A 233 -10.91 27.08 22.21
C TYR A 233 -9.93 28.15 22.63
N THR A 234 -10.27 29.41 22.38
CA THR A 234 -9.39 30.53 22.71
C THR A 234 -9.67 30.92 24.14
N PHE A 235 -8.65 31.14 24.98
CA PHE A 235 -8.84 31.52 26.39
C PHE A 235 -9.02 33.04 26.51
N THR A 236 -9.86 33.61 25.65
CA THR A 236 -10.11 35.06 25.58
C THR A 236 -11.52 35.34 25.08
N ASP A 237 -12.14 36.38 25.63
CA ASP A 237 -13.42 36.97 25.22
C ASP A 237 -13.23 38.24 24.38
N ASP A 238 -11.98 38.63 24.11
CA ASP A 238 -11.63 39.88 23.43
C ASP A 238 -11.51 39.70 21.90
N LEU A 239 -11.83 38.55 21.32
CA LEU A 239 -11.43 38.20 19.95
C LEU A 239 -12.12 39.07 18.87
N TYR A 240 -13.25 39.67 19.22
CA TYR A 240 -14.05 40.58 18.40
C TYR A 240 -14.25 41.97 19.03
N GLY A 241 -13.54 42.27 20.12
CA GLY A 241 -13.52 43.59 20.77
C GLY A 241 -14.74 43.93 21.65
N ILE A 242 -15.69 43.02 21.81
CA ILE A 242 -16.75 43.15 22.83
C ILE A 242 -16.54 42.04 23.85
N SER A 243 -16.22 42.43 25.07
CA SER A 243 -15.91 41.49 26.15
C SER A 243 -16.58 41.91 27.46
N SER A 244 -16.47 41.05 28.47
CA SER A 244 -16.92 41.33 29.83
C SER A 244 -16.21 42.53 30.48
N LYS A 245 -15.05 42.94 29.94
CA LYS A 245 -14.22 44.05 30.45
C LYS A 245 -14.64 45.42 29.94
N ASN A 246 -15.54 45.48 28.96
CA ASN A 246 -16.04 46.75 28.43
C ASN A 246 -16.72 47.59 29.52
N THR A 247 -16.40 48.88 29.57
CA THR A 247 -16.92 49.81 30.59
C THR A 247 -18.01 50.73 30.06
N THR A 248 -18.09 50.91 28.74
CA THR A 248 -19.08 51.74 28.06
C THR A 248 -19.66 51.05 26.82
N GLY A 249 -20.86 51.45 26.40
CA GLY A 249 -21.51 50.87 25.22
C GLY A 249 -21.97 49.43 25.47
N ARG A 250 -21.66 48.51 24.55
CA ARG A 250 -22.04 47.11 24.65
C ARG A 250 -21.05 46.34 25.53
N ILE A 251 -21.58 45.64 26.52
CA ILE A 251 -20.81 44.76 27.42
C ILE A 251 -21.12 43.31 27.03
N GLY A 252 -20.08 42.54 26.74
CA GLY A 252 -20.18 41.12 26.45
C GLY A 252 -20.37 40.28 27.71
N ASP A 253 -20.63 38.99 27.52
CA ASP A 253 -20.54 37.97 28.54
C ASP A 253 -19.06 37.61 28.82
N SER A 254 -18.86 36.70 29.77
CA SER A 254 -17.52 36.26 30.20
C SER A 254 -17.12 34.91 29.60
N SER A 255 -17.82 34.46 28.57
CA SER A 255 -17.53 33.19 27.90
C SER A 255 -16.38 33.41 26.94
N ASP A 256 -15.40 32.50 26.96
CA ASP A 256 -14.31 32.59 26.00
C ASP A 256 -14.78 32.24 24.58
N ASP A 257 -14.18 32.91 23.60
CA ASP A 257 -14.49 32.73 22.19
C ASP A 257 -13.86 31.45 21.61
N MET A 258 -14.45 30.94 20.55
CA MET A 258 -13.93 29.79 19.83
C MET A 258 -13.98 30.01 18.32
N PHE A 259 -13.17 29.25 17.59
CA PHE A 259 -13.36 29.12 16.15
C PHE A 259 -13.08 27.70 15.69
N SER A 260 -13.67 27.31 14.57
CA SER A 260 -13.27 26.10 13.84
C SER A 260 -12.53 26.46 12.57
N PHE A 261 -11.66 25.57 12.15
CA PHE A 261 -10.98 25.68 10.86
C PHE A 261 -11.08 24.34 10.12
N THR A 262 -11.85 24.33 9.05
CA THR A 262 -11.96 23.16 8.16
C THR A 262 -11.06 23.40 6.96
N TYR A 263 -10.12 22.48 6.72
CA TYR A 263 -9.05 22.73 5.77
C TYR A 263 -8.64 21.50 4.98
N VAL A 264 -8.03 21.78 3.85
CA VAL A 264 -7.33 20.82 3.02
C VAL A 264 -5.86 21.21 2.98
N SER A 265 -4.95 20.28 3.26
CA SER A 265 -3.50 20.54 3.18
C SER A 265 -2.77 19.53 2.30
N PHE A 266 -1.81 20.02 1.54
CA PHE A 266 -0.89 19.21 0.77
C PHE A 266 0.40 19.05 1.56
N ASN A 267 0.73 17.82 1.92
CA ASN A 267 1.88 17.47 2.73
C ASN A 267 2.94 16.76 1.87
N ILE A 268 4.18 17.26 1.90
CA ILE A 268 5.33 16.74 1.14
C ILE A 268 6.43 16.33 2.11
N ASP A 269 6.83 15.07 2.03
CA ASP A 269 7.99 14.53 2.73
C ASP A 269 9.28 14.92 1.99
N LEU A 270 10.12 15.73 2.65
CA LEU A 270 11.38 16.27 2.12
C LEU A 270 12.53 15.26 2.25
N PHE A 271 12.39 14.08 1.65
CA PHE A 271 13.46 13.07 1.54
C PHE A 271 13.66 12.13 2.74
N SER A 272 12.62 11.80 3.52
CA SER A 272 12.73 10.69 4.48
C SER A 272 13.10 9.37 3.79
N SER A 273 13.82 8.51 4.51
CA SER A 273 14.12 7.16 4.03
C SER A 273 12.82 6.37 3.81
N PRO A 274 12.71 5.60 2.71
CA PRO A 274 11.55 4.74 2.49
C PRO A 274 11.48 3.67 3.57
N LYS A 275 10.26 3.21 3.91
CA LYS A 275 10.08 2.17 4.94
C LYS A 275 10.61 0.82 4.49
N THR A 276 10.41 0.51 3.22
CA THR A 276 10.88 -0.70 2.56
C THR A 276 11.76 -0.33 1.38
N ILE A 277 12.80 -1.13 1.15
CA ILE A 277 13.62 -1.07 -0.05
C ILE A 277 13.46 -2.42 -0.74
N THR A 278 13.24 -2.41 -2.05
CA THR A 278 13.32 -3.60 -2.90
C THR A 278 14.79 -3.97 -3.04
N GLN A 279 15.19 -5.07 -2.41
CA GLN A 279 16.50 -5.67 -2.60
C GLN A 279 16.41 -6.70 -3.71
N GLU A 280 17.33 -6.64 -4.67
CA GLU A 280 17.50 -7.69 -5.66
C GLU A 280 18.19 -8.88 -4.97
N LEU A 281 17.50 -10.01 -4.90
CA LEU A 281 18.05 -11.27 -4.47
C LEU A 281 19.02 -11.72 -5.56
N LEU A 282 20.33 -11.63 -5.29
CA LEU A 282 21.31 -12.29 -6.14
C LEU A 282 20.98 -13.80 -6.15
N PHE A 283 20.99 -14.42 -7.32
CA PHE A 283 20.64 -15.83 -7.66
C PHE A 283 21.14 -16.95 -6.71
N ALA A 284 21.93 -16.63 -5.68
CA ALA A 284 22.55 -17.57 -4.76
C ALA A 284 21.63 -18.09 -3.62
N GLU A 285 20.39 -17.61 -3.49
CA GLU A 285 19.44 -18.11 -2.47
C GLU A 285 18.37 -19.07 -3.04
N VAL A 286 18.47 -19.48 -4.31
CA VAL A 286 17.66 -20.60 -4.80
C VAL A 286 18.18 -21.87 -4.12
N GLU A 287 17.35 -22.43 -3.25
CA GLU A 287 17.57 -23.70 -2.56
C GLU A 287 18.04 -24.75 -3.58
N PHE A 288 19.19 -25.36 -3.32
CA PHE A 288 19.88 -26.27 -4.22
C PHE A 288 18.97 -27.49 -4.47
N ASP A 289 18.17 -27.48 -5.53
CA ASP A 289 17.29 -28.60 -5.87
C ASP A 289 18.16 -29.74 -6.43
N PRO A 290 18.37 -30.83 -5.66
CA PRO A 290 19.23 -31.94 -6.11
C PRO A 290 18.69 -32.65 -7.34
N VAL A 291 17.39 -32.52 -7.65
CA VAL A 291 16.78 -33.13 -8.84
C VAL A 291 17.24 -32.40 -10.11
N ALA A 292 17.41 -31.08 -10.05
CA ALA A 292 17.88 -30.28 -11.19
C ALA A 292 19.36 -30.52 -11.56
N TYR A 293 20.12 -31.16 -10.66
CA TYR A 293 21.54 -31.51 -10.85
C TYR A 293 21.80 -33.02 -10.90
N SER A 294 20.75 -33.81 -11.09
CA SER A 294 20.87 -35.26 -11.29
C SER A 294 21.37 -35.59 -12.71
N ASP A 295 22.07 -36.71 -12.79
CA ASP A 295 22.58 -37.35 -14.01
C ASP A 295 22.35 -38.86 -13.80
N SER A 296 21.21 -39.34 -14.33
CA SER A 296 20.64 -40.65 -14.04
C SER A 296 21.40 -41.78 -14.74
N ASP A 297 21.79 -41.57 -15.99
CA ASP A 297 22.53 -42.55 -16.81
C ASP A 297 24.06 -42.45 -16.66
N ARG A 298 24.54 -41.36 -16.04
CA ARG A 298 25.92 -41.06 -15.69
C ARG A 298 26.81 -40.83 -16.92
N ASP A 299 26.23 -40.24 -17.95
CA ASP A 299 26.91 -39.86 -19.19
C ASP A 299 27.60 -38.48 -19.13
N ARG A 300 27.40 -37.75 -18.01
CA ARG A 300 27.90 -36.40 -17.66
C ARG A 300 27.08 -35.23 -18.18
N ILE A 301 25.92 -35.50 -18.76
CA ILE A 301 24.91 -34.50 -19.11
C ILE A 301 23.84 -34.58 -18.01
N LEU A 302 23.33 -33.41 -17.59
CA LEU A 302 22.32 -33.37 -16.54
C LEU A 302 20.98 -33.79 -17.12
N ASP A 303 20.16 -34.52 -16.35
CA ASP A 303 18.83 -35.01 -16.75
C ASP A 303 17.93 -33.89 -17.32
N LEU A 304 18.13 -32.63 -16.89
CA LEU A 304 17.37 -31.47 -17.35
C LEU A 304 17.67 -31.07 -18.82
N ILE A 305 18.86 -31.40 -19.31
CA ILE A 305 19.35 -31.00 -20.65
C ILE A 305 19.78 -32.22 -21.49
N ASP A 306 19.51 -33.43 -21.02
CA ASP A 306 19.81 -34.68 -21.71
C ASP A 306 18.64 -35.10 -22.61
N ASP A 307 18.89 -35.16 -23.90
CA ASP A 307 17.95 -35.61 -24.92
C ASP A 307 17.92 -37.15 -25.04
N CYS A 308 18.91 -37.85 -24.47
CA CYS A 308 19.14 -39.29 -24.58
C CYS A 308 19.32 -39.96 -23.19
N PRO A 309 18.25 -40.07 -22.37
CA PRO A 309 18.27 -40.37 -20.92
C PRO A 309 18.68 -41.80 -20.50
N ASP A 310 19.20 -42.62 -21.42
CA ASP A 310 19.57 -44.02 -21.20
C ASP A 310 20.94 -44.34 -21.84
N THR A 311 21.83 -43.36 -21.94
CA THR A 311 23.11 -43.56 -22.59
C THR A 311 24.05 -44.41 -21.72
N PRO A 312 24.63 -45.50 -22.27
CA PRO A 312 25.49 -46.36 -21.48
C PRO A 312 26.70 -45.61 -20.91
N ARG A 313 26.91 -45.73 -19.60
CA ARG A 313 28.01 -45.09 -18.90
C ARG A 313 29.37 -45.36 -19.58
N GLY A 314 30.06 -44.28 -19.92
CA GLY A 314 31.42 -44.32 -20.50
C GLY A 314 31.47 -44.27 -22.03
N VAL A 315 30.31 -44.25 -22.69
CA VAL A 315 30.21 -43.94 -24.12
C VAL A 315 30.49 -42.44 -24.32
N PRO A 316 31.22 -42.04 -25.38
CA PRO A 316 31.36 -40.63 -25.73
C PRO A 316 30.02 -40.07 -26.23
N VAL A 317 29.49 -39.10 -25.49
CA VAL A 317 28.26 -38.37 -25.83
C VAL A 317 28.57 -36.99 -26.39
N ASP A 318 27.61 -36.41 -27.10
CA ASP A 318 27.65 -35.04 -27.58
C ASP A 318 27.18 -34.04 -26.51
N SER A 319 26.91 -32.79 -26.91
CA SER A 319 26.49 -31.74 -25.99
C SER A 319 25.06 -31.89 -25.46
N VAL A 320 24.29 -32.83 -25.99
CA VAL A 320 22.89 -33.09 -25.58
C VAL A 320 22.70 -34.48 -24.97
N GLY A 321 23.78 -35.20 -24.67
CA GLY A 321 23.74 -36.52 -24.02
C GLY A 321 23.56 -37.69 -25.00
N CYS A 322 23.48 -37.41 -26.30
CA CYS A 322 23.32 -38.48 -27.28
C CYS A 322 24.66 -39.09 -27.67
N ALA A 323 24.69 -40.43 -27.77
CA ALA A 323 25.87 -41.16 -28.18
C ALA A 323 26.33 -40.73 -29.57
N LYS A 324 27.64 -40.52 -29.70
CA LYS A 324 28.24 -40.00 -30.94
C LYS A 324 28.02 -40.95 -32.13
N ASP A 325 27.53 -40.39 -33.23
CA ASP A 325 27.37 -41.04 -34.53
C ASP A 325 28.19 -40.25 -35.58
N GLY A 326 29.28 -40.84 -36.03
CA GLY A 326 30.31 -40.19 -36.85
C GLY A 326 29.94 -40.05 -38.33
N ASP A 327 29.18 -40.99 -38.89
CA ASP A 327 28.77 -41.01 -40.30
C ASP A 327 27.29 -40.62 -40.51
N ASN A 328 26.55 -40.47 -39.39
CA ASN A 328 25.15 -40.06 -39.32
C ASN A 328 24.21 -41.05 -40.02
N ASP A 329 24.49 -42.35 -39.90
CA ASP A 329 23.62 -43.42 -40.40
C ASP A 329 22.49 -43.81 -39.43
N GLY A 330 22.52 -43.29 -38.20
CA GLY A 330 21.53 -43.52 -37.13
C GLY A 330 21.95 -44.60 -36.12
N VAL A 331 23.11 -45.24 -36.28
CA VAL A 331 23.69 -46.19 -35.34
C VAL A 331 24.91 -45.56 -34.66
N PRO A 332 24.93 -45.43 -33.32
CA PRO A 332 26.08 -44.83 -32.64
C PRO A 332 27.40 -45.58 -32.90
N ASP A 333 28.52 -44.84 -32.92
CA ASP A 333 29.88 -45.33 -33.23
C ASP A 333 30.29 -46.57 -32.39
N TYR A 334 29.72 -46.74 -31.20
CA TYR A 334 30.04 -47.85 -30.30
C TYR A 334 29.26 -49.16 -30.61
N LEU A 335 28.16 -49.07 -31.37
CA LEU A 335 27.36 -50.21 -31.85
C LEU A 335 27.58 -50.47 -33.34
N ASP A 336 28.10 -49.49 -34.07
CA ASP A 336 28.35 -49.56 -35.49
C ASP A 336 29.54 -50.51 -35.82
N LYS A 337 29.28 -51.46 -36.73
CA LYS A 337 30.26 -52.40 -37.28
C LYS A 337 31.01 -51.84 -38.48
N GLU A 338 30.45 -50.88 -39.19
CA GLU A 338 31.00 -50.24 -40.38
C GLU A 338 31.19 -48.73 -40.15
N GLN A 339 32.27 -48.38 -39.44
CA GLN A 339 32.65 -47.02 -39.01
C GLN A 339 32.52 -45.87 -40.04
N PHE A 340 32.37 -46.16 -41.34
CA PHE A 340 32.17 -45.18 -42.41
C PHE A 340 31.24 -45.73 -43.51
N THR A 341 29.93 -45.60 -43.30
CA THR A 341 28.94 -45.87 -44.33
C THR A 341 28.79 -44.70 -45.30
N ASP A 342 28.57 -45.02 -46.58
CA ASP A 342 28.29 -44.00 -47.61
C ASP A 342 26.98 -43.26 -47.29
N LYS A 343 27.03 -41.92 -47.29
CA LYS A 343 25.90 -41.06 -46.95
C LYS A 343 24.63 -41.40 -47.75
N GLY A 344 23.58 -41.81 -47.04
CA GLY A 344 22.26 -42.12 -47.63
C GLY A 344 22.05 -43.59 -48.02
N VAL A 345 22.99 -44.48 -47.69
CA VAL A 345 22.79 -45.92 -47.75
C VAL A 345 21.88 -46.37 -46.59
N ILE A 346 21.03 -47.37 -46.84
CA ILE A 346 20.20 -47.98 -45.79
C ILE A 346 21.07 -49.00 -45.04
N VAL A 347 21.21 -48.82 -43.74
CA VAL A 347 21.98 -49.70 -42.86
C VAL A 347 21.08 -50.67 -42.07
N ASP A 348 21.68 -51.73 -41.54
CA ASP A 348 21.01 -52.61 -40.57
C ASP A 348 21.16 -52.11 -39.12
N GLU A 349 20.64 -52.87 -38.15
CA GLU A 349 20.72 -52.56 -36.71
C GLU A 349 22.15 -52.45 -36.16
N PHE A 350 23.17 -52.78 -36.97
CA PHE A 350 24.58 -52.72 -36.61
C PHE A 350 25.37 -51.73 -37.49
N GLY A 351 24.71 -50.82 -38.20
CA GLY A 351 25.35 -49.81 -39.05
C GLY A 351 25.94 -50.35 -40.36
N ALA A 352 25.71 -51.64 -40.70
CA ALA A 352 26.27 -52.22 -41.91
C ALA A 352 25.38 -51.97 -43.14
N ALA A 353 26.01 -51.58 -44.26
CA ALA A 353 25.32 -51.29 -45.51
C ALA A 353 24.50 -52.48 -46.04
N LEU A 354 23.19 -52.30 -46.20
CA LEU A 354 22.32 -53.33 -46.75
C LEU A 354 22.47 -53.45 -48.28
N SER A 355 22.69 -54.67 -48.76
CA SER A 355 22.64 -54.96 -50.21
C SER A 355 21.22 -54.76 -50.76
N ALA A 356 21.09 -54.39 -52.04
CA ALA A 356 19.80 -54.23 -52.72
C ALA A 356 18.88 -55.47 -52.62
N ASN A 357 19.47 -56.68 -52.55
CA ASN A 357 18.71 -57.91 -52.35
C ASN A 357 18.14 -58.02 -50.93
N LYS A 358 18.94 -57.69 -49.89
CA LYS A 358 18.47 -57.65 -48.49
C LYS A 358 17.40 -56.58 -48.27
N ILE A 359 17.56 -55.39 -48.86
CA ILE A 359 16.56 -54.32 -48.79
C ILE A 359 15.23 -54.80 -49.37
N ARG A 360 15.29 -55.50 -50.52
CA ARG A 360 14.11 -56.08 -51.17
C ARG A 360 13.48 -57.20 -50.31
N GLU A 361 14.28 -58.01 -49.64
CA GLU A 361 13.80 -59.04 -48.72
C GLU A 361 13.12 -58.43 -47.48
N GLY A 362 13.65 -57.32 -46.93
CA GLY A 362 13.05 -56.58 -45.82
C GLY A 362 11.75 -55.86 -46.18
N LEU A 363 11.63 -55.31 -47.40
CA LEU A 363 10.42 -54.67 -47.92
C LEU A 363 9.23 -55.63 -48.07
N PHE A 364 9.49 -56.94 -48.17
CA PHE A 364 8.48 -57.98 -48.31
C PHE A 364 8.41 -58.90 -47.08
N GLN A 365 8.98 -58.50 -45.93
CA GLN A 365 8.71 -59.20 -44.70
C GLN A 365 7.27 -58.93 -44.27
N ASP A 366 6.44 -59.99 -44.28
CA ASP A 366 5.21 -60.05 -43.50
C ASP A 366 5.62 -59.98 -42.01
N LEU A 367 5.82 -58.76 -41.50
CA LEU A 367 6.07 -58.55 -40.08
C LEU A 367 4.87 -59.13 -39.31
N ALA A 368 5.12 -60.19 -38.53
CA ALA A 368 4.12 -60.69 -37.60
C ALA A 368 3.81 -59.55 -36.62
N ALA A 369 2.52 -59.28 -36.41
CA ALA A 369 2.10 -58.27 -35.45
C ALA A 369 2.73 -58.58 -34.08
N VAL A 370 3.47 -57.61 -33.56
CA VAL A 370 4.12 -57.69 -32.24
C VAL A 370 3.08 -57.29 -31.19
N ASP A 371 3.06 -57.95 -30.04
CA ASP A 371 2.14 -57.59 -28.96
C ASP A 371 2.50 -56.21 -28.40
N ARG A 372 1.50 -55.48 -27.91
CA ARG A 372 1.63 -54.03 -27.66
C ARG A 372 2.60 -53.71 -26.51
N ASP A 373 2.80 -54.69 -25.65
CA ASP A 373 3.70 -54.76 -24.49
C ASP A 373 5.16 -55.04 -24.88
N GLU A 374 5.44 -55.46 -26.12
CA GLU A 374 6.80 -55.67 -26.64
C GLU A 374 7.30 -54.49 -27.51
N VAL A 375 6.49 -53.43 -27.69
CA VAL A 375 6.85 -52.24 -28.48
C VAL A 375 7.42 -51.13 -27.59
N TYR A 376 8.68 -50.77 -27.79
CA TYR A 376 9.29 -49.58 -27.18
C TYR A 376 9.05 -48.35 -28.05
N MET A 377 8.42 -47.30 -27.49
CA MET A 377 8.26 -46.03 -28.19
C MET A 377 9.41 -45.10 -27.83
N VAL A 378 10.15 -44.62 -28.83
CA VAL A 378 11.14 -43.54 -28.66
C VAL A 378 10.39 -42.21 -28.71
N PRO A 379 10.28 -41.45 -27.61
CA PRO A 379 9.61 -40.16 -27.61
C PRO A 379 10.49 -39.12 -28.31
N VAL A 380 10.00 -38.53 -29.40
CA VAL A 380 10.66 -37.37 -30.03
C VAL A 380 10.27 -36.13 -29.21
N GLY A 381 11.26 -35.55 -28.52
CA GLY A 381 11.07 -34.47 -27.56
C GLY A 381 10.42 -33.21 -28.15
N LEU A 382 9.22 -32.90 -27.70
CA LEU A 382 8.76 -31.53 -27.53
C LEU A 382 8.17 -31.46 -26.13
N GLY A 383 8.77 -30.59 -25.32
CA GLY A 383 8.66 -30.61 -23.86
C GLY A 383 7.26 -30.69 -23.27
N TRP A 384 7.28 -30.90 -21.96
CA TRP A 384 6.16 -30.95 -21.01
C TRP A 384 5.65 -32.36 -20.67
N SER A 385 6.24 -32.85 -19.58
CA SER A 385 5.62 -33.58 -18.47
C SER A 385 4.69 -34.74 -18.83
N LYS A 386 5.25 -35.95 -18.74
CA LYS A 386 4.49 -37.08 -18.24
C LYS A 386 5.10 -37.50 -16.91
N TYR A 387 4.37 -37.28 -15.82
CA TYR A 387 4.49 -38.14 -14.66
C TYR A 387 4.33 -39.57 -15.21
N SER A 388 5.40 -40.35 -15.08
CA SER A 388 5.30 -41.79 -15.20
C SER A 388 4.40 -42.21 -14.03
N GLU A 389 3.13 -42.53 -14.30
CA GLU A 389 2.40 -43.39 -13.38
C GLU A 389 3.17 -44.71 -13.37
N MET A 390 4.03 -44.90 -12.37
CA MET A 390 4.58 -46.22 -12.10
C MET A 390 3.38 -47.13 -11.81
N THR A 391 3.13 -48.04 -12.73
CA THR A 391 2.18 -49.13 -12.56
C THR A 391 2.53 -49.93 -11.31
N THR A 392 1.64 -49.85 -10.30
CA THR A 392 1.54 -50.74 -9.13
C THR A 392 2.89 -51.14 -8.52
N VAL A 393 3.53 -50.21 -7.81
CA VAL A 393 4.70 -50.53 -7.00
C VAL A 393 4.22 -51.21 -5.71
N GLU A 394 4.50 -52.50 -5.55
CA GLU A 394 4.20 -53.20 -4.29
C GLU A 394 5.12 -52.67 -3.17
N ILE A 395 4.54 -52.38 -2.00
CA ILE A 395 5.30 -51.93 -0.83
C ILE A 395 6.39 -52.97 -0.50
N PRO A 396 7.68 -52.58 -0.45
CA PRO A 396 8.76 -53.48 -0.05
C PRO A 396 8.48 -54.12 1.31
N GLU A 397 8.80 -55.40 1.49
CA GLU A 397 8.56 -56.16 2.74
C GLU A 397 9.08 -55.45 4.00
N LYS A 398 10.15 -54.64 3.88
CA LYS A 398 10.69 -53.83 4.98
C LYS A 398 9.74 -52.73 5.47
N TYR A 399 8.86 -52.21 4.60
CA TYR A 399 7.96 -51.09 4.85
C TYR A 399 6.50 -51.48 5.00
N LYS A 400 6.11 -52.73 4.69
CA LYS A 400 4.73 -53.22 4.89
C LYS A 400 4.19 -53.07 6.31
N LYS A 401 5.06 -52.95 7.32
CA LYS A 401 4.65 -52.70 8.71
C LYS A 401 4.16 -51.25 8.95
N LEU A 402 4.49 -50.33 8.05
CA LEU A 402 4.14 -48.91 8.15
C LEU A 402 2.73 -48.63 7.62
N ASP A 403 2.25 -49.45 6.67
CA ASP A 403 0.86 -49.46 6.20
C ASP A 403 -0.07 -49.99 7.31
N LYS A 404 -0.68 -49.06 8.04
CA LYS A 404 -1.55 -49.33 9.20
C LYS A 404 -2.97 -49.64 8.77
N ASP A 405 -3.44 -49.04 7.69
CA ASP A 405 -4.82 -49.19 7.20
C ASP A 405 -4.99 -50.29 6.12
N LYS A 406 -3.87 -50.86 5.67
CA LYS A 406 -3.76 -52.01 4.75
C LYS A 406 -4.35 -51.73 3.38
N ASP A 407 -4.13 -50.52 2.87
CA ASP A 407 -4.57 -50.12 1.54
C ASP A 407 -3.48 -50.34 0.46
N ASP A 408 -2.36 -50.99 0.82
CA ASP A 408 -1.20 -51.22 -0.03
C ASP A 408 -0.57 -49.89 -0.54
N TYR A 409 -0.78 -48.78 0.18
CA TYR A 409 -0.20 -47.46 -0.07
C TYR A 409 0.37 -46.86 1.21
N ILE A 410 1.55 -46.22 1.16
CA ILE A 410 2.10 -45.49 2.30
C ILE A 410 1.55 -44.08 2.29
N SER A 411 0.61 -43.75 3.17
CA SER A 411 0.10 -42.39 3.29
C SER A 411 1.14 -41.41 3.83
N PHE A 412 0.93 -40.11 3.58
CA PHE A 412 1.80 -39.06 4.10
C PHE A 412 1.90 -39.09 5.63
N ASP A 413 0.81 -39.43 6.32
CA ASP A 413 0.77 -39.53 7.78
C ASP A 413 1.60 -40.73 8.28
N GLU A 414 1.61 -41.86 7.56
CA GLU A 414 2.41 -43.04 7.90
C GLU A 414 3.90 -42.82 7.64
N LEU A 415 4.24 -42.10 6.57
CA LEU A 415 5.61 -41.64 6.33
C LEU A 415 6.08 -40.72 7.46
N LEU A 416 5.24 -39.75 7.85
CA LEU A 416 5.58 -38.80 8.90
C LEU A 416 5.76 -39.49 10.25
N ASP A 417 4.90 -40.46 10.58
CA ASP A 417 5.02 -41.30 11.77
C ASP A 417 6.33 -42.10 11.78
N ALA A 418 6.74 -42.65 10.63
CA ALA A 418 8.00 -43.38 10.50
C ALA A 418 9.24 -42.48 10.70
N ILE A 419 9.20 -41.27 10.15
CA ILE A 419 10.27 -40.26 10.29
C ILE A 419 10.35 -39.78 11.76
N ASN A 420 9.22 -39.46 12.38
CA ASN A 420 9.18 -39.04 13.77
C ASN A 420 9.70 -40.14 14.71
N GLY A 421 9.27 -41.39 14.51
CA GLY A 421 9.77 -42.53 15.28
C GLY A 421 11.29 -42.76 15.12
N PHE A 422 11.86 -42.44 13.95
CA PHE A 422 13.31 -42.45 13.74
C PHE A 422 14.02 -41.37 14.58
N PHE A 423 13.52 -40.15 14.59
CA PHE A 423 14.10 -39.06 15.38
C PHE A 423 13.91 -39.23 16.89
N ASP A 424 12.84 -39.91 17.31
CA ASP A 424 12.56 -40.24 18.70
C ASP A 424 13.34 -41.48 19.20
N PHE A 425 14.17 -42.09 18.35
CA PHE A 425 14.95 -43.31 18.62
C PHE A 425 14.10 -44.56 18.96
N ASP A 426 12.83 -44.54 18.59
CA ASP A 426 11.86 -45.61 18.82
C ASP A 426 11.68 -46.53 17.59
N SER A 427 12.52 -46.35 16.56
CA SER A 427 12.47 -47.05 15.28
C SER A 427 13.64 -48.02 15.08
N GLU A 428 13.38 -49.11 14.34
CA GLU A 428 14.41 -50.06 13.88
C GLU A 428 15.06 -49.63 12.55
N PHE A 429 14.60 -48.54 11.92
CA PHE A 429 15.08 -48.07 10.62
C PHE A 429 16.41 -47.32 10.72
N THR A 430 17.29 -47.53 9.74
CA THR A 430 18.51 -46.75 9.58
C THR A 430 18.26 -45.45 8.82
N THR A 431 19.22 -44.52 8.80
CA THR A 431 19.13 -43.30 7.99
C THR A 431 18.91 -43.61 6.51
N GLU A 432 19.57 -44.65 5.98
CA GLU A 432 19.43 -45.10 4.60
C GLU A 432 18.01 -45.64 4.33
N ASP A 433 17.42 -46.35 5.29
CA ASP A 433 16.03 -46.83 5.18
C ASP A 433 15.01 -45.69 5.14
N ILE A 434 15.27 -44.56 5.81
CA ILE A 434 14.39 -43.38 5.76
C ILE A 434 14.50 -42.68 4.40
N TYR A 435 15.69 -42.58 3.82
CA TYR A 435 15.86 -42.05 2.46
C TYR A 435 15.18 -42.95 1.42
N ASP A 436 15.36 -44.26 1.53
CA ASP A 436 14.71 -45.25 0.66
C ASP A 436 13.18 -45.19 0.79
N LEU A 437 12.64 -45.04 2.02
CA LEU A 437 11.20 -44.93 2.27
C LEU A 437 10.63 -43.65 1.66
N ASN A 438 11.34 -42.52 1.80
CA ASN A 438 10.93 -41.26 1.19
C ASN A 438 10.95 -41.35 -0.33
N GLY A 439 11.97 -41.99 -0.91
CA GLY A 439 12.04 -42.27 -2.35
C GLY A 439 10.87 -43.15 -2.82
N PHE A 440 10.54 -44.20 -2.06
CA PHE A 440 9.40 -45.05 -2.34
C PHE A 440 8.06 -44.30 -2.26
N PHE A 441 7.84 -43.46 -1.25
CA PHE A 441 6.61 -42.67 -1.07
C PHE A 441 6.27 -41.79 -2.28
N PHE A 442 7.30 -41.22 -2.92
CA PHE A 442 7.11 -40.41 -4.13
C PHE A 442 7.04 -41.24 -5.42
N ALA A 443 7.40 -42.53 -5.36
CA ALA A 443 7.43 -43.44 -6.51
C ALA A 443 6.20 -44.37 -6.62
N GLN A 444 5.56 -44.71 -5.50
CA GLN A 444 4.24 -45.38 -5.46
C GLN A 444 3.14 -44.49 -6.04
#